data_AF-A0A536U9Y8-F1
#
_entry.id   AF-A0A536U9Y8-F1
#
_cell.length_a   1.000
_cell.length_b   1.000
_cell.length_c   1.000
_cell.angle_alpha   90.00
_cell.angle_beta   90.00
_cell.angle_gamma   90.00
#
_symmetry.space_group_name_H-M   'P 1'
#
loop_
_entity.id
_entity.type
_entity.pdbx_description
1 polymer ?
#
loop_
_entity_poly.entity_id
_entity_poly.type
_entity_poly.pdbx_seq_one_letter_code
_entity_poly.pdbx_strand_id
1 'polypeptide(L)'
;MFSKKNSCNVRPEPIGFGLLVTVFASALSLASLAEARITQLQITRIESPTFGGITFGSVGAYEKITARAFGEVDPTLPGNALMTDIQFAPRNARGMVEYSTDVFILKPIDPSKGSGKIFYDVVNRGNKGSYTTFNQAPAPSGVANTDASGAGTGLLMRRGYTIVWSGWEDASLIGTGANTLTASLPVARNPDGSSIVTRTITEQIFDNATGTDVSLTYAAANLDQSQAYMVVHNHTQFVGGPLVNRVTVPTSVWSYVNNLTVRINRADPFLAPYDQGAAFEFVYPAKDPIVLALGFAATRDLISFFKHDTSAQNPVRNGIQWALGRGDSESGRYLKGFLYWGFNADESGQIVFDGLSPHISGSHFIATNDRFGDANATGRSYQRHLSAKMVFPFTYEVRANPFTHAVDGILNRCLMNGTCPKIMDTDSGNEPYLKPVSLITTDGPGNGVTPTDIALPANVRVYTIGNSQHGPQSGVTTTPSGVCQQPGNPNPWAPHVRALGIALDDWVTAGIAPPTSRYARVDDGTLAHSLPQSELGFPVIPGVTYTGWYNPVDELNMSVLPNMPIPGQSYTILVPKTDSDGNSISGIRTPDVQVPIATYTGWALRRAPFAANEDCALTG
;
A
#
# COMPACT_ATOMS: atom_id res chain seq x y z
N MET A 1 10.67 73.47 -62.46
CA MET A 1 11.41 74.63 -61.93
C MET A 1 12.86 74.22 -61.71
N PHE A 2 13.77 75.09 -62.13
CA PHE A 2 15.21 74.87 -62.31
C PHE A 2 16.01 74.62 -61.01
N SER A 3 17.09 73.83 -61.11
CA SER A 3 18.51 74.17 -60.78
C SER A 3 19.27 72.89 -60.35
N LYS A 4 20.19 72.32 -61.18
CA LYS A 4 21.68 72.46 -61.16
C LYS A 4 22.31 72.05 -59.80
N LYS A 5 23.41 71.30 -59.65
CA LYS A 5 24.60 71.06 -60.49
C LYS A 5 25.50 69.98 -59.81
N ASN A 6 26.15 69.16 -60.63
CA ASN A 6 27.56 68.67 -60.61
C ASN A 6 28.31 68.27 -59.31
N SER A 7 28.61 66.97 -59.24
CA SER A 7 29.94 66.31 -59.09
C SER A 7 31.11 67.00 -58.35
N CYS A 8 31.77 66.26 -57.44
CA CYS A 8 33.22 66.26 -57.28
C CYS A 8 33.74 64.96 -56.62
N ASN A 9 34.87 64.48 -57.17
CA ASN A 9 35.65 63.31 -56.75
C ASN A 9 36.48 63.58 -55.47
N VAL A 10 36.98 62.48 -54.91
CA VAL A 10 38.33 62.23 -54.35
C VAL A 10 38.31 61.67 -52.92
N ARG A 11 38.97 60.51 -52.78
CA ARG A 11 39.21 59.67 -51.59
C ARG A 11 39.92 60.44 -50.46
N PRO A 12 39.86 59.95 -49.21
CA PRO A 12 40.94 59.04 -48.76
C PRO A 12 40.51 57.93 -47.76
N GLU A 13 41.05 56.73 -47.96
CA GLU A 13 41.48 55.79 -46.90
C GLU A 13 42.93 56.14 -46.50
N PRO A 14 43.61 55.52 -45.49
CA PRO A 14 43.16 54.59 -44.43
C PRO A 14 43.76 54.92 -43.03
N ILE A 15 43.20 54.40 -41.93
CA ILE A 15 44.00 54.02 -40.74
C ILE A 15 43.37 52.75 -40.15
N GLY A 16 44.15 51.67 -40.13
CA GLY A 16 43.74 50.36 -39.65
C GLY A 16 43.76 50.22 -38.13
N PHE A 17 42.90 49.34 -37.63
CA PHE A 17 43.05 48.65 -36.36
C PHE A 17 42.76 47.17 -36.59
N GLY A 18 43.76 46.32 -36.33
CA GLY A 18 43.66 44.88 -36.45
C GLY A 18 42.68 44.31 -35.42
N LEU A 19 41.75 43.49 -35.90
CA LEU A 19 40.85 42.71 -35.06
C LEU A 19 41.52 41.37 -34.74
N LEU A 20 41.93 41.21 -33.48
CA LEU A 20 42.24 39.90 -32.89
C LEU A 20 40.94 39.10 -32.80
N VAL A 21 40.85 37.99 -33.53
CA VAL A 21 39.79 36.99 -33.38
C VAL A 21 40.16 36.09 -32.21
N THR A 22 39.56 36.34 -31.04
CA THR A 22 39.65 35.46 -29.88
C THR A 22 38.67 34.29 -30.08
N VAL A 23 39.19 33.11 -30.35
CA VAL A 23 38.41 31.86 -30.37
C VAL A 23 38.05 31.51 -28.92
N PHE A 24 36.81 31.79 -28.52
CA PHE A 24 36.25 31.22 -27.29
C PHE A 24 35.96 29.74 -27.55
N ALA A 25 36.86 28.86 -27.08
CA ALA A 25 36.57 27.45 -26.95
C ALA A 25 35.56 27.29 -25.79
N SER A 26 34.27 27.24 -26.13
CA SER A 26 33.23 26.81 -25.21
C SER A 26 33.49 25.34 -24.88
N ALA A 27 34.07 25.08 -23.71
CA ALA A 27 34.06 23.75 -23.12
C ALA A 27 32.60 23.39 -22.80
N LEU A 28 31.92 22.74 -23.75
CA LEU A 28 30.74 21.94 -23.43
C LEU A 28 31.21 20.81 -22.52
N SER A 29 31.12 21.04 -21.22
CA SER A 29 31.00 19.96 -20.25
C SER A 29 29.77 19.15 -20.66
N LEU A 30 29.99 18.02 -21.32
CA LEU A 30 29.01 16.94 -21.37
C LEU A 30 28.74 16.54 -19.93
N ALA A 31 27.78 17.19 -19.29
CA ALA A 31 27.14 16.64 -18.12
C ALA A 31 26.55 15.31 -18.62
N SER A 32 27.15 14.19 -18.21
CA SER A 32 26.50 12.90 -18.34
C SER A 32 25.12 13.08 -17.71
N LEU A 33 24.06 12.97 -18.50
CA LEU A 33 22.72 12.85 -17.94
C LEU A 33 22.81 11.71 -16.93
N ALA A 34 22.69 12.04 -15.64
CA ALA A 34 22.81 11.08 -14.57
C ALA A 34 21.56 10.21 -14.65
N GLU A 35 21.68 9.03 -15.27
CA GLU A 35 20.62 8.03 -15.25
C GLU A 35 20.45 7.58 -13.80
N ALA A 36 19.29 7.89 -13.22
CA ALA A 36 18.91 7.37 -11.93
C ALA A 36 18.44 5.92 -12.09
N ARG A 37 18.99 5.05 -11.26
CA ARG A 37 18.89 3.58 -11.37
C ARG A 37 19.50 2.92 -10.14
N ILE A 38 19.40 1.60 -10.07
CA ILE A 38 20.29 0.80 -9.23
C ILE A 38 21.73 1.01 -9.69
N THR A 39 22.57 1.58 -8.83
CA THR A 39 23.99 1.84 -9.08
C THR A 39 24.87 0.68 -8.66
N GLN A 40 24.39 -0.13 -7.72
CA GLN A 40 25.09 -1.32 -7.26
C GLN A 40 24.13 -2.37 -6.69
N LEU A 41 24.33 -3.63 -7.06
CA LEU A 41 23.75 -4.78 -6.35
C LEU A 41 24.85 -5.55 -5.59
N GLN A 42 24.91 -5.37 -4.28
CA GLN A 42 25.88 -6.04 -3.42
C GLN A 42 25.32 -7.39 -2.95
N ILE A 43 25.75 -8.49 -3.58
CA ILE A 43 25.40 -9.84 -3.12
C ILE A 43 26.15 -10.14 -1.82
N THR A 44 25.40 -10.50 -0.78
CA THR A 44 25.96 -10.83 0.55
C THR A 44 25.97 -12.33 0.81
N ARG A 45 25.05 -13.08 0.21
CA ARG A 45 24.97 -14.54 0.39
C ARG A 45 24.31 -15.22 -0.81
N ILE A 46 24.84 -16.39 -1.19
CA ILE A 46 24.25 -17.30 -2.16
C ILE A 46 24.12 -18.69 -1.51
N GLU A 47 22.94 -19.30 -1.65
CA GLU A 47 22.70 -20.70 -1.26
C GLU A 47 22.29 -21.50 -2.48
N SER A 48 23.20 -22.35 -2.98
CA SER A 48 23.02 -23.08 -4.24
C SER A 48 23.53 -24.53 -4.09
N PRO A 49 22.64 -25.55 -4.19
CA PRO A 49 21.19 -25.44 -4.21
C PRO A 49 20.61 -25.09 -2.83
N THR A 50 19.42 -24.51 -2.81
CA THR A 50 18.64 -24.31 -1.58
C THR A 50 17.63 -25.44 -1.34
N PHE A 51 16.89 -25.39 -0.23
CA PHE A 51 15.84 -26.33 0.16
C PHE A 51 16.29 -27.80 0.18
N GLY A 52 17.50 -28.07 0.67
CA GLY A 52 18.09 -29.40 0.69
C GLY A 52 18.35 -30.02 -0.69
N GLY A 53 18.38 -29.21 -1.76
CA GLY A 53 18.67 -29.70 -3.12
C GLY A 53 17.49 -30.33 -3.85
N ILE A 54 16.26 -30.17 -3.36
CA ILE A 54 15.08 -30.70 -4.05
C ILE A 54 14.89 -30.05 -5.43
N THR A 55 14.27 -30.79 -6.33
CA THR A 55 14.01 -30.36 -7.72
C THR A 55 12.54 -30.06 -7.97
N PHE A 56 12.26 -29.02 -8.74
CA PHE A 56 10.90 -28.56 -9.06
C PHE A 56 10.46 -28.95 -10.47
N GLY A 57 10.18 -30.24 -10.67
CA GLY A 57 9.79 -30.76 -11.99
C GLY A 57 10.90 -30.57 -13.03
N SER A 58 10.54 -30.18 -14.25
CA SER A 58 11.49 -29.97 -15.34
C SER A 58 12.41 -28.76 -15.15
N VAL A 59 12.05 -27.80 -14.27
CA VAL A 59 12.83 -26.58 -14.01
C VAL A 59 14.14 -26.89 -13.29
N GLY A 60 14.14 -27.91 -12.41
CA GLY A 60 15.32 -28.33 -11.66
C GLY A 60 15.45 -27.67 -10.28
N ALA A 61 16.68 -27.55 -9.79
CA ALA A 61 16.98 -26.99 -8.48
C ALA A 61 17.07 -25.45 -8.53
N TYR A 62 16.90 -24.83 -7.37
CA TYR A 62 16.89 -23.38 -7.18
C TYR A 62 18.01 -22.92 -6.26
N GLU A 63 18.39 -21.65 -6.39
CA GLU A 63 19.31 -20.95 -5.51
C GLU A 63 18.66 -19.73 -4.87
N LYS A 64 19.09 -19.39 -3.65
CA LYS A 64 18.73 -18.14 -2.96
C LYS A 64 19.88 -17.16 -3.02
N ILE A 65 19.56 -15.89 -3.28
CA ILE A 65 20.51 -14.78 -3.26
C ILE A 65 19.98 -13.73 -2.29
N THR A 66 20.77 -13.42 -1.27
CA THR A 66 20.58 -12.24 -0.41
C THR A 66 21.52 -11.16 -0.88
N ALA A 67 21.01 -9.95 -1.05
CA ALA A 67 21.77 -8.80 -1.51
C ALA A 67 21.28 -7.50 -0.87
N ARG A 68 22.04 -6.42 -1.05
CA ARG A 68 21.58 -5.06 -0.83
C ARG A 68 21.78 -4.26 -2.11
N ALA A 69 20.71 -3.63 -2.58
CA ALA A 69 20.74 -2.73 -3.73
C ALA A 69 20.93 -1.29 -3.25
N PHE A 70 21.79 -0.55 -3.95
CA PHE A 70 22.00 0.88 -3.79
C PHE A 70 21.49 1.56 -5.04
N GLY A 71 20.69 2.61 -4.86
CA GLY A 71 20.06 3.33 -5.95
C GLY A 71 20.05 4.83 -5.72
N GLU A 72 19.82 5.55 -6.80
CA GLU A 72 19.84 7.01 -6.84
C GLU A 72 18.68 7.48 -7.71
N VAL A 73 18.00 8.55 -7.30
CA VAL A 73 16.97 9.24 -8.10
C VAL A 73 17.34 10.70 -8.36
N ASP A 74 17.03 11.21 -9.55
CA ASP A 74 17.09 12.66 -9.81
C ASP A 74 15.80 13.31 -9.25
N PRO A 75 15.88 14.17 -8.22
CA PRO A 75 14.71 14.79 -7.59
C PRO A 75 13.98 15.79 -8.50
N THR A 76 14.57 16.16 -9.63
CA THR A 76 14.03 17.14 -10.58
C THR A 76 13.26 16.51 -11.74
N LEU A 77 13.41 15.18 -11.95
CA LEU A 77 12.61 14.48 -12.95
C LEU A 77 11.13 14.54 -12.59
N PRO A 78 10.21 14.81 -13.55
CA PRO A 78 8.79 14.99 -13.26
C PRO A 78 8.16 13.83 -12.49
N GLY A 79 8.54 12.58 -12.79
CA GLY A 79 8.03 11.40 -12.08
C GLY A 79 8.50 11.32 -10.63
N ASN A 80 9.73 11.77 -10.34
CA ASN A 80 10.30 11.76 -8.99
C ASN A 80 9.88 12.97 -8.17
N ALA A 81 9.69 14.13 -8.80
CA ALA A 81 9.26 15.36 -8.15
C ALA A 81 7.86 15.26 -7.51
N LEU A 82 7.08 14.21 -7.84
CA LEU A 82 5.82 13.88 -7.18
C LEU A 82 6.01 13.33 -5.76
N MET A 83 7.21 12.88 -5.41
CA MET A 83 7.52 12.37 -4.08
C MET A 83 7.54 13.52 -3.07
N THR A 84 6.68 13.45 -2.06
CA THR A 84 6.63 14.44 -1.00
C THR A 84 7.98 14.55 -0.30
N ASP A 85 8.44 15.80 -0.15
CA ASP A 85 9.71 16.19 0.50
C ASP A 85 10.99 15.79 -0.23
N ILE A 86 10.93 15.24 -1.46
CA ILE A 86 12.14 14.87 -2.22
C ILE A 86 13.07 16.04 -2.51
N GLN A 87 12.53 17.24 -2.69
CA GLN A 87 13.30 18.46 -2.91
C GLN A 87 14.17 18.85 -1.70
N PHE A 88 13.79 18.38 -0.51
CA PHE A 88 14.44 18.61 0.78
C PHE A 88 15.35 17.46 1.22
N ALA A 89 15.45 16.41 0.40
CA ALA A 89 16.33 15.28 0.68
C ALA A 89 17.81 15.68 0.50
N PRO A 90 18.74 15.11 1.30
CA PRO A 90 20.16 15.19 1.03
C PRO A 90 20.49 14.67 -0.37
N ARG A 91 21.45 15.34 -1.03
CA ARG A 91 21.91 15.00 -2.39
C ARG A 91 23.39 14.70 -2.39
N ASN A 92 23.81 13.72 -3.18
CA ASN A 92 25.22 13.42 -3.39
C ASN A 92 25.89 14.45 -4.33
N ALA A 93 27.18 14.27 -4.60
CA ALA A 93 27.95 15.19 -5.46
C ALA A 93 27.43 15.29 -6.91
N ARG A 94 26.60 14.35 -7.37
CA ARG A 94 25.93 14.37 -8.68
C ARG A 94 24.57 15.07 -8.64
N GLY A 95 24.11 15.50 -7.46
CA GLY A 95 22.77 16.08 -7.29
C GLY A 95 21.66 15.05 -7.13
N MET A 96 22.00 13.76 -6.96
CA MET A 96 21.04 12.66 -6.85
C MET A 96 20.69 12.39 -5.39
N VAL A 97 19.47 11.92 -5.16
CA VAL A 97 19.02 11.44 -3.84
C VAL A 97 19.27 9.94 -3.74
N GLU A 98 20.06 9.54 -2.75
CA GLU A 98 20.49 8.15 -2.57
C GLU A 98 19.54 7.37 -1.66
N TYR A 99 19.36 6.08 -1.95
CA TYR A 99 18.66 5.14 -1.08
C TYR A 99 19.33 3.76 -1.16
N SER A 100 18.97 2.86 -0.24
CA SER A 100 19.34 1.45 -0.38
C SER A 100 18.26 0.53 0.18
N THR A 101 18.17 -0.68 -0.37
CA THR A 101 17.16 -1.66 0.00
C THR A 101 17.72 -3.07 0.07
N ASP A 102 17.29 -3.84 1.06
CA ASP A 102 17.57 -5.26 1.13
C ASP A 102 16.83 -5.98 -0.01
N VAL A 103 17.48 -6.95 -0.64
CA VAL A 103 16.95 -7.72 -1.77
C VAL A 103 17.11 -9.21 -1.47
N PHE A 104 16.07 -9.96 -1.78
CA PHE A 104 16.08 -11.42 -1.72
C PHE A 104 15.58 -11.98 -3.04
N ILE A 105 16.28 -12.95 -3.61
CA ILE A 105 15.96 -13.56 -4.90
C ILE A 105 15.98 -15.07 -4.75
N LEU A 106 14.98 -15.73 -5.32
CA LEU A 106 14.93 -17.17 -5.50
C LEU A 106 14.79 -17.47 -7.00
N LYS A 107 15.77 -18.13 -7.61
CA LYS A 107 15.80 -18.38 -9.07
C LYS A 107 16.26 -19.80 -9.43
N PRO A 108 15.92 -20.32 -10.61
CA PRO A 108 16.50 -21.56 -11.12
C PRO A 108 18.03 -21.45 -11.22
N ILE A 109 18.73 -22.54 -10.88
CA ILE A 109 20.19 -22.63 -11.07
C ILE A 109 20.52 -22.65 -12.57
N ASP A 110 19.72 -23.37 -13.35
CA ASP A 110 19.81 -23.36 -14.81
C ASP A 110 18.89 -22.27 -15.38
N PRO A 111 19.44 -21.11 -15.80
CA PRO A 111 18.63 -20.00 -16.27
C PRO A 111 17.86 -20.32 -17.56
N SER A 112 18.30 -21.31 -18.35
CA SER A 112 17.59 -21.73 -19.58
C SER A 112 16.25 -22.41 -19.31
N LYS A 113 16.03 -22.84 -18.06
CA LYS A 113 14.80 -23.46 -17.58
C LYS A 113 13.89 -22.50 -16.83
N GLY A 114 14.29 -21.23 -16.70
CA GLY A 114 13.44 -20.18 -16.16
C GLY A 114 12.30 -19.83 -17.13
N SER A 115 11.19 -19.35 -16.57
CA SER A 115 10.03 -18.88 -17.33
C SER A 115 10.23 -17.52 -18.00
N GLY A 116 11.31 -16.82 -17.63
CA GLY A 116 11.54 -15.42 -17.97
C GLY A 116 10.58 -14.44 -17.29
N LYS A 117 10.00 -14.85 -16.15
CA LYS A 117 9.01 -14.05 -15.40
C LYS A 117 9.49 -13.79 -13.99
N ILE A 118 9.36 -12.56 -13.53
CA ILE A 118 9.47 -12.19 -12.12
C ILE A 118 8.11 -12.35 -11.45
N PHE A 119 8.08 -13.03 -10.30
CA PHE A 119 7.04 -12.88 -9.29
C PHE A 119 7.61 -12.03 -8.16
N TYR A 120 7.20 -10.76 -8.10
CA TYR A 120 7.61 -9.83 -7.06
C TYR A 120 6.57 -9.84 -5.94
N ASP A 121 6.99 -10.28 -4.76
CA ASP A 121 6.17 -10.25 -3.55
C ASP A 121 6.57 -9.02 -2.74
N VAL A 122 5.69 -8.02 -2.79
CA VAL A 122 5.85 -6.78 -2.02
C VAL A 122 5.77 -7.17 -0.54
N VAL A 123 6.88 -7.02 0.17
CA VAL A 123 6.94 -7.37 1.59
C VAL A 123 5.96 -6.53 2.40
N ASN A 124 5.38 -7.14 3.44
CA ASN A 124 4.48 -6.49 4.38
C ASN A 124 5.20 -6.36 5.73
N ARG A 125 5.57 -5.14 6.13
CA ARG A 125 6.50 -4.90 7.25
C ARG A 125 7.77 -5.73 7.16
N GLY A 126 8.34 -5.80 5.95
CA GLY A 126 9.51 -6.62 5.63
C GLY A 126 9.30 -8.14 5.57
N ASN A 127 8.08 -8.65 5.82
CA ASN A 127 7.76 -10.07 5.75
C ASN A 127 7.37 -10.53 4.34
N LYS A 128 7.76 -11.76 3.98
CA LYS A 128 7.62 -12.38 2.65
C LYS A 128 6.36 -13.26 2.57
N GLY A 129 5.19 -12.66 2.73
CA GLY A 129 3.93 -13.35 2.99
C GLY A 129 3.37 -14.14 1.80
N SER A 130 3.44 -13.59 0.58
CA SER A 130 2.82 -14.21 -0.60
C SER A 130 3.46 -15.55 -0.94
N TYR A 131 4.75 -15.73 -0.64
CA TYR A 131 5.44 -17.02 -0.79
C TYR A 131 4.72 -18.16 -0.06
N THR A 132 4.36 -17.93 1.19
CA THR A 132 3.65 -18.88 2.05
C THR A 132 2.32 -19.27 1.42
N THR A 133 1.55 -18.30 0.94
CA THR A 133 0.26 -18.52 0.26
C THR A 133 0.42 -19.35 -1.01
N PHE A 134 1.31 -18.93 -1.92
CA PHE A 134 1.40 -19.54 -3.26
C PHE A 134 2.03 -20.93 -3.25
N ASN A 135 3.06 -21.12 -2.42
CA ASN A 135 3.72 -22.41 -2.28
C ASN A 135 3.15 -23.26 -1.15
N GLN A 136 2.17 -22.79 -0.38
CA GLN A 136 1.71 -23.49 0.84
C GLN A 136 2.90 -23.89 1.74
N ALA A 137 3.88 -23.00 1.85
CA ALA A 137 5.04 -23.20 2.71
C ALA A 137 4.67 -22.87 4.16
N PRO A 138 5.45 -23.32 5.16
CA PRO A 138 5.20 -22.96 6.56
C PRO A 138 5.22 -21.44 6.78
N ALA A 139 4.23 -20.92 7.52
CA ALA A 139 4.20 -19.53 7.98
C ALA A 139 5.16 -19.31 9.17
N PRO A 140 5.62 -18.08 9.45
CA PRO A 140 5.35 -16.84 8.71
C PRO A 140 6.23 -16.65 7.47
N SER A 141 7.34 -17.40 7.31
CA SER A 141 8.20 -17.27 6.13
C SER A 141 9.01 -18.53 5.83
N GLY A 142 8.39 -19.51 5.17
CA GLY A 142 9.05 -20.77 4.80
C GLY A 142 10.29 -20.58 3.93
N VAL A 143 10.38 -19.49 3.16
CA VAL A 143 11.56 -19.17 2.33
C VAL A 143 12.83 -18.91 3.16
N ALA A 144 12.71 -18.61 4.45
CA ALA A 144 13.85 -18.52 5.35
C ALA A 144 14.51 -19.89 5.63
N ASN A 145 13.72 -20.98 5.60
CA ASN A 145 14.22 -22.32 5.87
C ASN A 145 15.01 -22.86 4.67
N THR A 146 16.15 -23.47 4.95
CA THR A 146 17.08 -23.98 3.92
C THR A 146 16.89 -25.47 3.64
N ASP A 147 16.04 -26.16 4.41
CA ASP A 147 15.62 -27.53 4.19
C ASP A 147 14.42 -27.63 3.22
N ALA A 148 14.05 -28.86 2.87
CA ALA A 148 12.96 -29.11 1.93
C ALA A 148 11.59 -28.56 2.40
N SER A 149 11.36 -28.42 3.71
CA SER A 149 10.09 -27.90 4.24
C SER A 149 9.85 -26.45 3.85
N GLY A 150 10.93 -25.67 3.71
CA GLY A 150 10.88 -24.28 3.29
C GLY A 150 10.33 -24.05 1.88
N ALA A 151 10.29 -25.10 1.04
CA ALA A 151 9.78 -25.00 -0.32
C ALA A 151 8.24 -25.10 -0.43
N GLY A 152 7.57 -25.69 0.57
CA GLY A 152 6.16 -26.08 0.45
C GLY A 152 5.90 -26.97 -0.78
N THR A 153 4.82 -26.74 -1.50
CA THR A 153 4.52 -27.40 -2.80
C THR A 153 5.45 -26.94 -3.92
N GLY A 154 6.08 -25.78 -3.79
CA GLY A 154 6.89 -25.14 -4.81
C GLY A 154 6.15 -24.83 -6.11
N LEU A 155 4.89 -24.39 -6.02
CA LEU A 155 4.07 -24.04 -7.20
C LEU A 155 4.80 -23.03 -8.10
N LEU A 156 5.32 -21.95 -7.52
CA LEU A 156 6.02 -20.91 -8.28
C LEU A 156 7.32 -21.47 -8.91
N MET A 157 8.06 -22.28 -8.16
CA MET A 157 9.31 -22.86 -8.64
C MET A 157 9.10 -23.89 -9.75
N ARG A 158 8.03 -24.69 -9.67
CA ARG A 158 7.65 -25.65 -10.73
C ARG A 158 7.23 -24.96 -12.03
N ARG A 159 6.83 -23.69 -11.96
CA ARG A 159 6.54 -22.84 -13.12
C ARG A 159 7.72 -22.00 -13.58
N GLY A 160 8.88 -22.11 -12.93
CA GLY A 160 10.10 -21.46 -13.37
C GLY A 160 10.18 -19.97 -13.08
N TYR A 161 9.39 -19.42 -12.14
CA TYR A 161 9.52 -18.00 -11.78
C TYR A 161 10.87 -17.72 -11.14
N THR A 162 11.41 -16.53 -11.43
CA THR A 162 12.33 -15.83 -10.52
C THR A 162 11.46 -15.11 -9.50
N ILE A 163 11.62 -15.41 -8.22
CA ILE A 163 10.85 -14.76 -7.16
C ILE A 163 11.73 -13.72 -6.48
N VAL A 164 11.22 -12.50 -6.36
CA VAL A 164 11.98 -11.34 -5.88
C VAL A 164 11.22 -10.68 -4.74
N TRP A 165 11.95 -10.25 -3.72
CA TRP A 165 11.49 -9.39 -2.65
C TRP A 165 12.49 -8.26 -2.45
N SER A 166 12.01 -7.08 -2.08
CA SER A 166 12.87 -6.03 -1.54
C SER A 166 12.18 -5.22 -0.46
N GLY A 167 12.98 -4.62 0.43
CA GLY A 167 12.49 -3.66 1.40
C GLY A 167 11.99 -2.38 0.71
N TRP A 168 10.99 -1.74 1.28
CA TRP A 168 10.50 -0.44 0.81
C TRP A 168 10.17 0.51 1.97
N GLU A 169 9.92 -0.01 3.16
CA GLU A 169 9.80 0.76 4.39
C GLU A 169 11.14 0.93 5.08
N ASP A 170 11.32 2.09 5.71
CA ASP A 170 12.52 2.38 6.47
C ASP A 170 12.62 1.52 7.75
N ALA A 171 13.80 1.02 8.05
CA ALA A 171 14.07 0.20 9.24
C ALA A 171 13.66 0.89 10.55
N SER A 172 13.67 2.22 10.62
CA SER A 172 13.24 2.97 11.80
C SER A 172 11.73 2.91 12.06
N LEU A 173 10.91 2.61 11.04
CA LEU A 173 9.45 2.55 11.15
C LEU A 173 8.92 1.16 11.48
N ILE A 174 9.58 0.11 10.98
CA ILE A 174 9.12 -1.29 11.11
C ILE A 174 10.06 -2.18 11.95
N GLY A 175 11.20 -1.64 12.37
CA GLY A 175 12.24 -2.40 13.07
C GLY A 175 13.05 -3.31 12.14
N THR A 176 13.99 -4.05 12.72
CA THR A 176 14.86 -4.99 11.99
C THR A 176 14.74 -6.40 12.57
N GLY A 177 15.02 -7.41 11.75
CA GLY A 177 14.96 -8.81 12.14
C GLY A 177 15.64 -9.71 11.11
N ALA A 178 15.98 -10.94 11.50
CA ALA A 178 16.79 -11.85 10.67
C ALA A 178 16.18 -12.17 9.28
N ASN A 179 14.86 -11.98 9.11
CA ASN A 179 14.15 -12.22 7.85
C ASN A 179 13.31 -11.02 7.39
N THR A 180 13.52 -9.85 8.01
CA THR A 180 12.80 -8.61 7.69
C THR A 180 13.60 -7.84 6.65
N LEU A 181 13.02 -7.58 5.47
CA LEU A 181 13.65 -6.75 4.46
C LEU A 181 13.27 -5.28 4.68
N THR A 182 14.27 -4.40 4.74
CA THR A 182 14.08 -2.97 4.98
C THR A 182 14.75 -2.12 3.91
N ALA A 183 14.31 -0.87 3.81
CA ALA A 183 15.00 0.19 3.10
C ALA A 183 15.73 1.12 4.08
N SER A 184 16.73 1.84 3.56
CA SER A 184 17.29 3.02 4.20
C SER A 184 16.94 4.21 3.32
N LEU A 185 16.06 5.07 3.83
CA LEU A 185 15.50 6.20 3.12
C LEU A 185 15.99 7.51 3.74
N PRO A 186 16.26 8.54 2.93
CA PRO A 186 16.75 9.81 3.44
C PRO A 186 15.68 10.56 4.24
N VAL A 187 16.16 11.28 5.25
CA VAL A 187 15.38 12.25 6.04
C VAL A 187 15.46 13.62 5.38
N ALA A 188 14.31 14.24 5.16
CA ALA A 188 14.21 15.59 4.61
C ALA A 188 14.52 16.67 5.66
N ARG A 189 15.19 17.74 5.23
CA ARG A 189 15.58 18.89 6.06
C ARG A 189 15.29 20.21 5.34
N ASN A 190 15.10 21.28 6.10
CA ASN A 190 15.02 22.62 5.50
C ASN A 190 16.33 22.96 4.76
N PRO A 191 16.32 23.90 3.81
CA PRO A 191 17.52 24.29 3.07
C PRO A 191 18.69 24.79 3.95
N ASP A 192 18.40 25.32 5.14
CA ASP A 192 19.40 25.75 6.13
C ASP A 192 19.92 24.61 7.03
N GLY A 193 19.47 23.36 6.79
CA GLY A 193 19.81 22.17 7.56
C GLY A 193 18.94 21.96 8.80
N SER A 194 18.03 22.88 9.14
CA SER A 194 17.15 22.74 10.29
C SER A 194 16.08 21.65 10.09
N SER A 195 15.47 21.20 11.19
CA SER A 195 14.40 20.21 11.17
C SER A 195 13.14 20.73 10.47
N ILE A 196 12.56 19.93 9.58
CA ILE A 196 11.17 20.16 9.13
C ILE A 196 10.26 19.72 10.27
N VAL A 197 9.38 20.62 10.73
CA VAL A 197 8.46 20.35 11.84
C VAL A 197 7.03 20.61 11.40
N THR A 198 6.17 19.59 11.48
CA THR A 198 4.72 19.73 11.31
C THR A 198 3.99 18.80 12.28
N ARG A 199 2.69 18.98 12.47
CA ARG A 199 1.92 18.04 13.28
C ARG A 199 1.79 16.69 12.56
N THR A 200 1.76 15.61 13.33
CA THR A 200 1.32 14.28 12.91
C THR A 200 0.36 13.69 13.98
N ILE A 201 -0.27 12.56 13.68
CA ILE A 201 -1.16 11.83 14.59
C ILE A 201 -0.64 10.39 14.78
N THR A 202 -0.75 9.87 15.99
CA THR A 202 -0.55 8.44 16.29
C THR A 202 -1.70 7.94 17.15
N GLU A 203 -2.24 6.77 16.80
CA GLU A 203 -3.32 6.12 17.56
C GLU A 203 -2.82 4.87 18.27
N GLN A 204 -3.25 4.68 19.52
CA GLN A 204 -3.02 3.48 20.30
C GLN A 204 -4.33 2.95 20.88
N ILE A 205 -4.54 1.66 20.69
CA ILE A 205 -5.51 0.84 21.41
C ILE A 205 -4.71 -0.24 22.14
N PHE A 206 -4.85 -0.33 23.46
CA PHE A 206 -4.03 -1.24 24.25
C PHE A 206 -4.59 -2.66 24.30
N ASP A 207 -5.92 -2.80 24.28
CA ASP A 207 -6.61 -4.09 24.42
C ASP A 207 -6.21 -4.85 25.70
N ASN A 208 -5.87 -4.11 26.74
CA ASN A 208 -5.56 -4.62 28.08
C ASN A 208 -5.64 -3.52 29.14
N ALA A 209 -5.63 -3.91 30.42
CA ALA A 209 -5.72 -2.98 31.55
C ALA A 209 -4.40 -2.28 31.93
N THR A 210 -3.26 -2.76 31.44
CA THR A 210 -1.93 -2.40 31.95
C THR A 210 -1.11 -1.50 31.03
N GLY A 211 -1.47 -1.41 29.75
CA GLY A 211 -0.75 -0.62 28.76
C GLY A 211 -0.87 0.88 29.02
N THR A 212 0.27 1.56 29.01
CA THR A 212 0.36 3.00 29.32
C THR A 212 1.19 3.78 28.32
N ASP A 213 2.15 3.14 27.66
CA ASP A 213 3.08 3.81 26.75
C ASP A 213 2.62 3.70 25.29
N VAL A 214 2.53 4.85 24.64
CA VAL A 214 2.26 4.98 23.21
C VAL A 214 3.57 5.26 22.49
N SER A 215 3.97 4.37 21.60
CA SER A 215 5.11 4.56 20.71
C SER A 215 4.73 5.51 19.57
N LEU A 216 5.50 6.58 19.41
CA LEU A 216 5.28 7.58 18.36
C LEU A 216 5.93 7.14 17.05
N THR A 217 5.21 7.28 15.93
CA THR A 217 5.69 6.88 14.59
C THR A 217 6.91 7.71 14.17
N TYR A 218 6.90 9.01 14.49
CA TYR A 218 7.99 9.94 14.25
C TYR A 218 8.40 10.64 15.54
N ALA A 219 9.66 11.03 15.64
CA ALA A 219 10.16 11.76 16.79
C ALA A 219 9.43 13.11 16.97
N ALA A 220 8.96 13.39 18.18
CA ALA A 220 8.46 14.69 18.58
C ALA A 220 9.57 15.75 18.45
N ALA A 221 9.20 16.92 17.93
CA ALA A 221 10.10 18.04 17.72
C ALA A 221 10.57 18.64 19.04
N ASN A 222 9.70 18.64 20.05
CA ASN A 222 9.93 19.08 21.41
C ASN A 222 8.99 18.32 22.36
N LEU A 223 9.15 18.50 23.68
CA LEU A 223 8.33 17.87 24.70
C LEU A 223 7.36 18.86 25.39
N ASP A 224 7.07 19.99 24.74
CA ASP A 224 6.14 21.00 25.26
C ASP A 224 4.70 20.50 25.09
N GLN A 225 4.07 20.12 26.20
CA GLN A 225 2.70 19.62 26.21
C GLN A 225 1.68 20.64 25.70
N SER A 226 1.98 21.94 25.71
CA SER A 226 1.06 22.97 25.18
C SER A 226 0.92 22.92 23.65
N GLN A 227 1.84 22.25 22.95
CA GLN A 227 1.86 22.13 21.50
C GLN A 227 1.24 20.83 20.97
N ALA A 228 0.90 19.92 21.87
CA ALA A 228 0.33 18.62 21.59
C ALA A 228 -0.97 18.40 22.38
N TYR A 229 -1.79 17.46 21.91
CA TYR A 229 -2.99 17.07 22.63
C TYR A 229 -3.31 15.61 22.37
N MET A 230 -4.06 15.03 23.29
CA MET A 230 -4.57 13.66 23.19
C MET A 230 -6.08 13.70 23.26
N VAL A 231 -6.74 12.88 22.44
CA VAL A 231 -8.16 12.61 22.56
C VAL A 231 -8.39 11.12 22.79
N VAL A 232 -9.50 10.79 23.43
CA VAL A 232 -9.90 9.41 23.73
C VAL A 232 -11.36 9.16 23.34
N HIS A 233 -11.65 7.94 22.89
CA HIS A 233 -13.01 7.46 22.67
C HIS A 233 -13.12 5.94 22.83
N ASN A 234 -14.27 5.44 23.29
CA ASN A 234 -14.57 4.00 23.31
C ASN A 234 -15.19 3.52 21.99
N HIS A 235 -15.83 4.42 21.24
CA HIS A 235 -16.69 4.05 20.13
C HIS A 235 -16.48 4.99 18.95
N THR A 236 -16.79 4.51 17.75
CA THR A 236 -16.68 5.30 16.52
C THR A 236 -18.03 5.70 15.97
N GLN A 237 -18.04 6.45 14.86
CA GLN A 237 -19.28 6.97 14.28
C GLN A 237 -20.18 5.78 13.90
N PHE A 238 -21.25 5.53 14.67
CA PHE A 238 -22.12 4.38 14.44
C PHE A 238 -23.03 4.57 13.22
N VAL A 239 -23.45 3.46 12.61
CA VAL A 239 -24.46 3.42 11.55
C VAL A 239 -25.82 3.87 12.08
N GLY A 240 -26.21 5.12 11.81
CA GLY A 240 -27.55 5.64 12.11
C GLY A 240 -27.72 6.38 13.46
N GLY A 241 -26.64 6.83 14.11
CA GLY A 241 -26.71 7.68 15.31
C GLY A 241 -25.74 8.88 15.25
N PRO A 242 -25.95 9.96 16.06
CA PRO A 242 -25.01 11.08 16.11
C PRO A 242 -23.66 10.67 16.71
N LEU A 243 -22.61 11.39 16.31
CA LEU A 243 -21.20 11.22 16.71
C LEU A 243 -21.03 10.83 18.19
N VAL A 244 -20.20 9.81 18.44
CA VAL A 244 -19.52 9.72 19.74
C VAL A 244 -18.41 10.77 19.76
N ASN A 245 -18.38 11.58 20.82
CA ASN A 245 -17.43 12.67 20.99
C ASN A 245 -16.06 12.13 21.37
N ARG A 246 -15.05 12.38 20.52
CA ARG A 246 -13.65 12.38 20.95
C ARG A 246 -13.51 13.40 22.08
N VAL A 247 -13.05 12.94 23.24
CA VAL A 247 -12.88 13.81 24.40
C VAL A 247 -11.42 14.12 24.59
N THR A 248 -11.09 15.42 24.68
CA THR A 248 -9.73 15.86 25.01
C THR A 248 -9.32 15.32 26.38
N VAL A 249 -8.22 14.58 26.40
CA VAL A 249 -7.61 14.07 27.62
C VAL A 249 -6.85 15.22 28.31
N PRO A 250 -7.13 15.53 29.59
CA PRO A 250 -6.43 16.58 30.31
C PRO A 250 -4.92 16.34 30.32
N THR A 251 -4.14 17.42 30.24
CA THR A 251 -2.66 17.33 30.18
C THR A 251 -2.03 16.73 31.44
N SER A 252 -2.75 16.66 32.56
CA SER A 252 -2.32 15.95 33.78
C SER A 252 -2.37 14.42 33.66
N VAL A 253 -3.11 13.89 32.67
CA VAL A 253 -3.34 12.45 32.49
C VAL A 253 -2.29 11.82 31.57
N TRP A 254 -1.52 12.61 30.85
CA TRP A 254 -0.47 12.10 29.98
C TRP A 254 0.80 12.96 30.06
N SER A 255 1.95 12.39 29.70
CA SER A 255 3.21 13.13 29.64
C SER A 255 4.15 12.52 28.63
N TYR A 256 5.02 13.34 28.03
CA TYR A 256 6.13 12.81 27.24
C TYR A 256 7.10 12.07 28.18
N VAL A 257 7.46 10.84 27.81
CA VAL A 257 8.57 10.10 28.43
C VAL A 257 9.88 10.47 27.74
N ASN A 258 9.84 10.53 26.41
CA ASN A 258 10.92 10.97 25.53
C ASN A 258 10.31 11.41 24.18
N ASN A 259 11.15 11.70 23.18
CA ASN A 259 10.67 12.15 21.87
C ASN A 259 10.00 11.07 21.02
N LEU A 260 10.02 9.79 21.41
CA LEU A 260 9.39 8.68 20.71
C LEU A 260 8.32 7.98 21.57
N THR A 261 8.02 8.49 22.76
CA THR A 261 7.11 7.84 23.70
C THR A 261 6.35 8.85 24.53
N VAL A 262 5.01 8.72 24.52
CA VAL A 262 4.10 9.41 25.43
C VAL A 262 3.46 8.38 26.36
N ARG A 263 3.29 8.72 27.64
CA ARG A 263 2.72 7.86 28.66
C ARG A 263 1.38 8.38 29.12
N ILE A 264 0.44 7.47 29.32
CA ILE A 264 -0.90 7.71 29.87
C ILE A 264 -0.94 7.22 31.32
N ASN A 265 -1.36 8.09 32.24
CA ASN A 265 -1.70 7.73 33.61
C ASN A 265 -3.09 7.08 33.65
N ARG A 266 -3.13 5.76 33.40
CA ARG A 266 -4.37 4.96 33.40
C ARG A 266 -5.12 4.98 34.74
N ALA A 267 -4.48 5.38 35.84
CA ALA A 267 -5.11 5.47 37.16
C ALA A 267 -5.85 6.80 37.40
N ASP A 268 -5.73 7.77 36.48
CA ASP A 268 -6.43 9.04 36.62
C ASP A 268 -7.96 8.84 36.56
N PRO A 269 -8.75 9.41 37.49
CA PRO A 269 -10.21 9.27 37.50
C PRO A 269 -10.90 9.72 36.22
N PHE A 270 -10.29 10.63 35.44
CA PHE A 270 -10.80 11.02 34.12
C PHE A 270 -11.01 9.81 33.20
N LEU A 271 -10.17 8.79 33.32
CA LEU A 271 -10.20 7.60 32.45
C LEU A 271 -11.17 6.51 32.93
N ALA A 272 -11.81 6.65 34.08
CA ALA A 272 -12.74 5.65 34.63
C ALA A 272 -13.90 5.24 33.68
N PRO A 273 -14.45 6.15 32.83
CA PRO A 273 -15.49 5.78 31.86
C PRO A 273 -14.98 5.02 30.61
N TYR A 274 -13.66 4.96 30.39
CA TYR A 274 -13.06 4.37 29.20
C TYR A 274 -12.58 2.96 29.47
N ASP A 275 -12.96 2.02 28.61
CA ASP A 275 -12.68 0.61 28.85
C ASP A 275 -11.26 0.22 28.36
N GLN A 276 -10.99 -1.08 28.27
CA GLN A 276 -9.66 -1.57 27.85
C GLN A 276 -9.46 -1.50 26.34
N GLY A 277 -10.53 -1.30 25.58
CA GLY A 277 -10.51 -1.12 24.13
C GLY A 277 -10.33 0.33 23.72
N ALA A 278 -10.50 1.31 24.62
CA ALA A 278 -10.45 2.73 24.31
C ALA A 278 -9.27 3.14 23.41
N ALA A 279 -9.59 3.90 22.36
CA ALA A 279 -8.63 4.44 21.43
C ALA A 279 -8.11 5.80 21.89
N PHE A 280 -6.80 5.92 21.96
CA PHE A 280 -6.07 7.15 22.27
C PHE A 280 -5.42 7.68 21.00
N GLU A 281 -5.81 8.87 20.58
CA GLU A 281 -5.25 9.55 19.42
C GLU A 281 -4.40 10.73 19.93
N PHE A 282 -3.12 10.72 19.60
CA PHE A 282 -2.16 11.73 20.04
C PHE A 282 -1.67 12.56 18.85
N VAL A 283 -1.90 13.87 18.91
CA VAL A 283 -1.52 14.83 17.88
C VAL A 283 -0.41 15.71 18.42
N TYR A 284 0.74 15.72 17.75
CA TYR A 284 1.96 16.33 18.25
C TYR A 284 2.82 16.89 17.12
N PRO A 285 3.69 17.90 17.39
CA PRO A 285 4.66 18.36 16.42
C PRO A 285 5.74 17.27 16.25
N ALA A 286 5.76 16.60 15.11
CA ALA A 286 6.84 15.70 14.71
C ALA A 286 7.92 16.47 13.96
N LYS A 287 9.14 15.91 13.93
CA LYS A 287 10.25 16.44 13.14
C LYS A 287 10.86 15.40 12.24
N ASP A 288 11.53 15.88 11.20
CA ASP A 288 12.45 15.11 10.37
C ASP A 288 11.75 14.00 9.58
N PRO A 289 10.84 14.35 8.64
CA PRO A 289 10.10 13.38 7.88
C PRO A 289 11.04 12.57 6.97
N ILE A 290 10.76 11.28 6.87
CA ILE A 290 11.42 10.39 5.91
C ILE A 290 10.77 10.60 4.55
N VAL A 291 11.57 10.66 3.48
CA VAL A 291 11.05 10.69 2.10
C VAL A 291 10.56 9.30 1.72
N LEU A 292 9.44 8.90 2.31
CA LEU A 292 8.96 7.53 2.34
C LEU A 292 8.56 7.00 0.95
N ALA A 293 8.16 7.89 0.04
CA ALA A 293 7.83 7.55 -1.35
C ALA A 293 9.02 7.02 -2.16
N LEU A 294 10.26 7.21 -1.69
CA LEU A 294 11.43 6.52 -2.28
C LEU A 294 11.33 5.00 -2.16
N GLY A 295 10.51 4.46 -1.25
CA GLY A 295 10.17 3.04 -1.23
C GLY A 295 9.47 2.57 -2.52
N PHE A 296 8.72 3.44 -3.21
CA PHE A 296 8.19 3.16 -4.55
C PHE A 296 9.29 3.19 -5.60
N ALA A 297 10.14 4.22 -5.59
CA ALA A 297 11.28 4.32 -6.51
C ALA A 297 12.23 3.13 -6.40
N ALA A 298 12.54 2.68 -5.18
CA ALA A 298 13.39 1.52 -4.93
C ALA A 298 12.86 0.24 -5.59
N THR A 299 11.54 0.01 -5.52
CA THR A 299 10.91 -1.14 -6.20
C THR A 299 10.93 -0.96 -7.72
N ARG A 300 10.56 0.23 -8.22
CA ARG A 300 10.57 0.58 -9.65
C ARG A 300 11.93 0.31 -10.27
N ASP A 301 12.98 0.88 -9.68
CA ASP A 301 14.35 0.83 -10.20
C ASP A 301 14.91 -0.58 -10.13
N LEU A 302 14.62 -1.33 -9.05
CA LEU A 302 15.07 -2.71 -8.91
C LEU A 302 14.46 -3.64 -9.98
N ILE A 303 13.17 -3.51 -10.23
CA ILE A 303 12.49 -4.33 -11.22
C ILE A 303 12.90 -3.93 -12.64
N SER A 304 13.02 -2.63 -12.93
CA SER A 304 13.57 -2.14 -14.20
C SER A 304 15.00 -2.66 -14.41
N PHE A 305 15.87 -2.58 -13.39
CA PHE A 305 17.22 -3.15 -13.43
C PHE A 305 17.21 -4.64 -13.78
N PHE A 306 16.36 -5.45 -13.13
CA PHE A 306 16.31 -6.88 -13.44
C PHE A 306 15.77 -7.19 -14.84
N LYS A 307 14.86 -6.36 -15.39
CA LYS A 307 14.33 -6.52 -16.76
C LYS A 307 15.32 -6.07 -17.84
N HIS A 308 16.09 -5.01 -17.59
CA HIS A 308 16.76 -4.27 -18.66
C HIS A 308 18.30 -4.22 -18.54
N ASP A 309 18.86 -4.31 -17.34
CA ASP A 309 20.32 -4.26 -17.18
C ASP A 309 20.96 -5.58 -17.63
N THR A 310 21.93 -5.49 -18.54
CA THR A 310 22.64 -6.65 -19.12
C THR A 310 24.01 -6.87 -18.50
N SER A 311 24.40 -6.05 -17.52
CA SER A 311 25.70 -6.13 -16.87
C SER A 311 25.81 -7.38 -15.99
N ALA A 312 27.04 -7.75 -15.64
CA ALA A 312 27.29 -8.86 -14.72
C ALA A 312 26.73 -8.63 -13.30
N GLN A 313 26.37 -7.38 -12.94
CA GLN A 313 25.74 -7.11 -11.65
C GLN A 313 24.31 -7.64 -11.57
N ASN A 314 23.61 -7.80 -12.70
CA ASN A 314 22.28 -8.37 -12.73
C ASN A 314 22.36 -9.92 -12.74
N PRO A 315 21.94 -10.60 -11.64
CA PRO A 315 22.01 -12.05 -11.51
C PRO A 315 20.97 -12.79 -12.37
N VAL A 316 20.03 -12.06 -12.98
CA VAL A 316 18.96 -12.57 -13.85
C VAL A 316 18.96 -11.93 -15.25
N ARG A 317 20.07 -11.27 -15.62
CA ARG A 317 20.25 -10.61 -16.93
C ARG A 317 19.87 -11.51 -18.10
N ASN A 318 19.35 -10.91 -19.16
CA ASN A 318 18.95 -11.56 -20.43
C ASN A 318 17.85 -12.63 -20.30
N GLY A 319 17.29 -12.85 -19.10
CA GLY A 319 16.28 -13.88 -18.86
C GLY A 319 14.87 -13.34 -18.68
N ILE A 320 14.71 -12.11 -18.19
CA ILE A 320 13.40 -11.58 -17.77
C ILE A 320 12.72 -10.81 -18.88
N GLN A 321 11.45 -11.15 -19.14
CA GLN A 321 10.57 -10.50 -20.10
C GLN A 321 9.37 -9.83 -19.41
N TRP A 322 8.83 -10.47 -18.36
CA TRP A 322 7.65 -9.97 -17.65
C TRP A 322 7.89 -9.89 -16.14
N ALA A 323 7.22 -8.94 -15.49
CA ALA A 323 7.17 -8.85 -14.04
C ALA A 323 5.72 -8.77 -13.53
N LEU A 324 5.41 -9.61 -12.55
CA LEU A 324 4.12 -9.66 -11.85
C LEU A 324 4.33 -9.22 -10.40
N GLY A 325 3.61 -8.19 -9.96
CA GLY A 325 3.63 -7.72 -8.57
C GLY A 325 2.46 -8.27 -7.77
N ARG A 326 2.72 -8.78 -6.57
CA ARG A 326 1.72 -9.30 -5.62
C ARG A 326 1.92 -8.63 -4.26
N GLY A 327 0.84 -8.28 -3.59
CA GLY A 327 0.89 -7.77 -2.23
C GLY A 327 -0.40 -8.03 -1.46
N ASP A 328 -0.29 -8.20 -0.15
CA ASP A 328 -1.38 -8.54 0.76
C ASP A 328 -1.53 -7.43 1.82
N SER A 329 -2.76 -6.94 1.99
CA SER A 329 -3.17 -5.97 3.00
C SER A 329 -2.45 -4.63 2.89
N GLU A 330 -1.38 -4.40 3.64
CA GLU A 330 -0.53 -3.21 3.49
C GLU A 330 0.17 -3.20 2.15
N SER A 331 0.78 -4.33 1.77
CA SER A 331 1.52 -4.40 0.52
C SER A 331 0.60 -4.46 -0.71
N GLY A 332 -0.67 -4.85 -0.52
CA GLY A 332 -1.72 -4.67 -1.53
C GLY A 332 -2.07 -3.19 -1.76
N ARG A 333 -2.22 -2.42 -0.66
CA ARG A 333 -2.42 -0.95 -0.73
C ARG A 333 -1.19 -0.22 -1.27
N TYR A 334 0.01 -0.74 -1.00
CA TYR A 334 1.25 -0.30 -1.65
C TYR A 334 1.17 -0.40 -3.17
N LEU A 335 0.73 -1.53 -3.72
CA LEU A 335 0.60 -1.67 -5.18
C LEU A 335 -0.38 -0.68 -5.80
N LYS A 336 -1.49 -0.38 -5.11
CA LYS A 336 -2.43 0.67 -5.54
C LYS A 336 -1.77 2.05 -5.51
N GLY A 337 -1.02 2.36 -4.46
CA GLY A 337 -0.27 3.62 -4.33
C GLY A 337 0.85 3.77 -5.36
N PHE A 338 1.62 2.70 -5.59
CA PHE A 338 2.67 2.61 -6.60
C PHE A 338 2.12 2.95 -7.98
N LEU A 339 0.97 2.37 -8.34
CA LEU A 339 0.30 2.65 -9.60
C LEU A 339 -0.29 4.07 -9.67
N TYR A 340 -1.00 4.48 -8.61
CA TYR A 340 -1.62 5.80 -8.53
C TYR A 340 -0.59 6.91 -8.68
N TRP A 341 0.56 6.81 -8.02
CA TRP A 341 1.64 7.81 -8.12
C TRP A 341 2.52 7.68 -9.36
N GLY A 342 2.23 6.72 -10.25
CA GLY A 342 2.87 6.61 -11.57
C GLY A 342 4.18 5.84 -11.59
N PHE A 343 4.52 5.11 -10.54
CA PHE A 343 5.78 4.36 -10.45
C PHE A 343 5.83 3.10 -11.33
N ASN A 344 4.74 2.77 -12.05
CA ASN A 344 4.80 1.70 -13.06
C ASN A 344 5.48 2.11 -14.38
N ALA A 345 5.89 3.36 -14.49
CA ALA A 345 6.86 3.81 -15.49
C ALA A 345 8.22 3.99 -14.82
N ASP A 346 9.27 3.40 -15.38
CA ASP A 346 10.65 3.77 -15.02
C ASP A 346 11.03 5.15 -15.59
N GLU A 347 12.23 5.63 -15.28
CA GLU A 347 12.67 6.96 -15.70
C GLU A 347 12.90 7.07 -17.22
N SER A 348 12.98 5.94 -17.91
CA SER A 348 13.00 5.86 -19.38
C SER A 348 11.60 5.67 -19.98
N GLY A 349 10.55 5.67 -19.15
CA GLY A 349 9.16 5.48 -19.56
C GLY A 349 8.77 4.02 -19.85
N GLN A 350 9.60 3.04 -19.47
CA GLN A 350 9.30 1.63 -19.70
C GLN A 350 8.39 1.05 -18.61
N ILE A 351 7.63 0.01 -18.97
CA ILE A 351 6.73 -0.69 -18.05
C ILE A 351 7.55 -1.47 -17.02
N VAL A 352 7.30 -1.19 -15.74
CA VAL A 352 7.91 -1.92 -14.62
C VAL A 352 7.21 -3.26 -14.41
N PHE A 353 5.93 -3.24 -14.01
CA PHE A 353 5.09 -4.43 -13.87
C PHE A 353 4.11 -4.55 -15.02
N ASP A 354 4.03 -5.74 -15.58
CA ASP A 354 3.11 -6.11 -16.64
C ASP A 354 1.76 -6.59 -16.06
N GLY A 355 1.79 -7.13 -14.83
CA GLY A 355 0.62 -7.52 -14.06
C GLY A 355 0.74 -7.16 -12.58
N LEU A 356 -0.36 -6.75 -11.95
CA LEU A 356 -0.45 -6.48 -10.52
C LEU A 356 -1.62 -7.27 -9.89
N SER A 357 -1.39 -7.81 -8.70
CA SER A 357 -2.41 -8.45 -7.88
C SER A 357 -2.42 -7.86 -6.47
N PRO A 358 -3.09 -6.72 -6.25
CA PRO A 358 -3.44 -6.28 -4.91
C PRO A 358 -4.40 -7.30 -4.26
N HIS A 359 -4.16 -7.61 -2.99
CA HIS A 359 -5.04 -8.49 -2.24
C HIS A 359 -5.39 -7.94 -0.87
N ILE A 360 -6.64 -8.16 -0.45
CA ILE A 360 -7.21 -7.73 0.84
C ILE A 360 -6.87 -6.26 1.13
N SER A 361 -6.83 -5.48 0.05
CA SER A 361 -6.38 -4.10 0.03
C SER A 361 -7.56 -3.16 0.23
N GLY A 362 -8.76 -3.59 -0.17
CA GLY A 362 -9.96 -2.77 -0.24
C GLY A 362 -9.76 -1.52 -1.08
N SER A 363 -10.59 -0.49 -0.88
CA SER A 363 -10.71 0.63 -1.83
C SER A 363 -9.58 1.65 -1.85
N HIS A 364 -8.69 1.67 -0.86
CA HIS A 364 -7.74 2.77 -0.69
C HIS A 364 -6.27 2.33 -0.84
N PHE A 365 -5.40 3.30 -1.11
CA PHE A 365 -3.94 3.10 -1.18
C PHE A 365 -3.23 3.59 0.09
N ILE A 366 -1.94 3.31 0.19
CA ILE A 366 -1.14 3.56 1.39
C ILE A 366 -0.64 5.02 1.49
N ALA A 367 -0.43 5.52 2.72
CA ALA A 367 0.04 6.88 3.03
C ALA A 367 1.54 7.11 2.79
N THR A 368 2.17 6.37 1.88
CA THR A 368 3.63 6.39 1.64
C THR A 368 4.12 7.68 0.99
N ASN A 369 3.24 8.47 0.36
CA ASN A 369 3.60 9.77 -0.26
C ASN A 369 3.07 10.98 0.52
N ASP A 370 2.79 10.82 1.81
CA ASP A 370 2.36 11.93 2.68
C ASP A 370 3.54 12.34 3.57
N ARG A 371 3.64 13.64 3.89
CA ARG A 371 4.64 14.11 4.86
C ARG A 371 4.30 13.52 6.22
N PHE A 372 5.28 12.88 6.87
CA PHE A 372 5.05 12.06 8.07
C PHE A 372 4.03 10.93 7.85
N GLY A 373 3.99 10.36 6.65
CA GLY A 373 3.08 9.28 6.29
C GLY A 373 3.27 8.01 7.12
N ASP A 374 2.17 7.48 7.64
CA ASP A 374 2.15 6.20 8.35
C ASP A 374 1.68 5.08 7.40
N ALA A 375 2.64 4.34 6.85
CA ALA A 375 2.36 3.18 6.00
C ALA A 375 1.62 2.05 6.74
N ASN A 376 1.78 1.96 8.07
CA ASN A 376 1.11 0.97 8.89
C ASN A 376 -0.35 1.32 9.17
N ALA A 377 -0.73 2.60 9.10
CA ALA A 377 -2.10 3.03 9.29
C ALA A 377 -3.00 2.42 8.22
N THR A 378 -4.01 1.66 8.65
CA THR A 378 -5.07 1.10 7.81
C THR A 378 -6.39 1.55 8.38
N GLY A 379 -7.08 2.41 7.64
CA GLY A 379 -8.31 2.99 8.12
C GLY A 379 -9.37 1.91 8.18
N ARG A 380 -9.90 1.73 9.38
CA ARG A 380 -11.09 0.95 9.72
C ARG A 380 -12.01 1.91 10.47
N SER A 381 -13.25 1.53 10.77
CA SER A 381 -14.10 2.48 11.50
C SER A 381 -13.58 2.68 12.92
N TYR A 382 -13.22 1.61 13.66
CA TYR A 382 -12.75 1.75 15.03
C TYR A 382 -11.28 2.15 15.17
N GLN A 383 -10.44 1.68 14.24
CA GLN A 383 -8.98 1.75 14.32
C GLN A 383 -8.38 2.56 13.16
N ARG A 384 -7.43 3.44 13.49
CA ARG A 384 -6.58 4.19 12.57
C ARG A 384 -7.38 4.99 11.54
N HIS A 385 -8.61 5.35 11.87
CA HIS A 385 -9.55 5.98 10.93
C HIS A 385 -9.03 7.34 10.45
N LEU A 386 -8.54 8.17 11.38
CA LEU A 386 -8.04 9.52 11.10
C LEU A 386 -6.56 9.59 10.71
N SER A 387 -5.82 8.50 10.89
CA SER A 387 -4.39 8.42 10.55
C SER A 387 -4.13 7.75 9.22
N ALA A 388 -5.11 7.03 8.66
CA ALA A 388 -4.98 6.34 7.40
C ALA A 388 -5.42 7.16 6.20
N LYS A 389 -4.88 6.81 5.04
CA LYS A 389 -5.24 7.41 3.76
C LYS A 389 -6.43 6.70 3.13
N MET A 390 -7.64 7.15 3.45
CA MET A 390 -8.89 6.68 2.84
C MET A 390 -9.56 7.81 2.04
N VAL A 391 -8.91 8.21 0.95
CA VAL A 391 -9.35 9.36 0.15
C VAL A 391 -9.50 8.99 -1.31
N PHE A 392 -10.34 9.74 -2.02
CA PHE A 392 -10.48 9.65 -3.47
C PHE A 392 -9.11 9.82 -4.17
N PRO A 393 -8.83 9.08 -5.27
CA PRO A 393 -9.72 8.13 -5.95
C PRO A 393 -9.71 6.71 -5.36
N PHE A 394 -10.87 6.05 -5.41
CA PHE A 394 -11.05 4.65 -5.02
C PHE A 394 -11.08 3.69 -6.21
N THR A 395 -11.50 4.18 -7.37
CA THR A 395 -11.72 3.37 -8.58
C THR A 395 -10.48 3.31 -9.44
N TYR A 396 -10.38 2.23 -10.22
CA TYR A 396 -9.33 2.10 -11.23
C TYR A 396 -9.55 3.07 -12.40
N GLU A 397 -10.77 3.17 -12.91
CA GLU A 397 -11.10 4.15 -13.94
C GLU A 397 -11.05 5.60 -13.43
N VAL A 398 -10.82 6.52 -14.37
CA VAL A 398 -10.82 7.97 -14.14
C VAL A 398 -12.25 8.47 -14.13
N ARG A 399 -12.66 9.12 -13.04
CA ARG A 399 -13.98 9.73 -12.89
C ARG A 399 -13.94 10.98 -12.04
N ALA A 400 -15.05 11.71 -12.01
CA ALA A 400 -15.22 12.83 -11.08
C ALA A 400 -15.54 12.33 -9.66
N ASN A 401 -14.91 12.95 -8.66
CA ASN A 401 -15.33 12.89 -7.27
C ASN A 401 -16.74 13.53 -7.15
N PRO A 402 -17.70 12.86 -6.49
CA PRO A 402 -19.08 13.35 -6.40
C PRO A 402 -19.24 14.64 -5.59
N PHE A 403 -18.28 14.99 -4.73
CA PHE A 403 -18.33 16.17 -3.87
C PHE A 403 -17.44 17.31 -4.39
N THR A 404 -16.18 16.99 -4.73
CA THR A 404 -15.18 18.01 -5.12
C THR A 404 -15.13 18.24 -6.62
N HIS A 405 -15.73 17.35 -7.42
CA HIS A 405 -15.65 17.33 -8.89
C HIS A 405 -14.23 17.18 -9.45
N ALA A 406 -13.23 16.89 -8.61
CA ALA A 406 -11.90 16.51 -9.05
C ALA A 406 -11.97 15.24 -9.90
N VAL A 407 -11.31 15.22 -11.06
CA VAL A 407 -11.30 14.08 -11.98
C VAL A 407 -10.01 13.29 -11.83
N ASP A 408 -10.10 12.07 -11.29
CA ASP A 408 -8.94 11.21 -11.08
C ASP A 408 -9.32 9.72 -11.03
N GLY A 409 -8.33 8.84 -11.02
CA GLY A 409 -8.48 7.39 -10.92
C GLY A 409 -7.13 6.72 -10.65
N ILE A 410 -7.12 5.51 -10.08
CA ILE A 410 -5.85 4.81 -9.81
C ILE A 410 -5.04 4.58 -11.10
N LEU A 411 -5.70 4.41 -12.25
CA LEU A 411 -5.03 4.25 -13.55
C LEU A 411 -4.65 5.56 -14.25
N ASN A 412 -5.05 6.74 -13.74
CA ASN A 412 -4.93 8.00 -14.47
C ASN A 412 -3.51 8.24 -15.03
N ARG A 413 -2.48 8.09 -14.19
CA ARG A 413 -1.09 8.30 -14.60
C ARG A 413 -0.60 7.24 -15.59
N CYS A 414 -0.94 5.97 -15.39
CA CYS A 414 -0.51 4.90 -16.29
C CYS A 414 -1.18 5.00 -17.68
N LEU A 415 -2.39 5.57 -17.75
CA LEU A 415 -3.09 5.79 -19.01
C LEU A 415 -2.39 6.89 -19.82
N MET A 416 -1.89 7.92 -19.16
CA MET A 416 -1.19 9.03 -19.81
C MET A 416 0.18 8.64 -20.36
N ASN A 417 0.92 7.77 -19.67
CA ASN A 417 2.28 7.36 -20.07
C ASN A 417 2.34 5.99 -20.76
N GLY A 418 1.20 5.31 -20.95
CA GLY A 418 1.13 4.02 -21.63
C GLY A 418 1.67 2.84 -20.83
N THR A 419 1.74 2.95 -19.49
CA THR A 419 2.32 1.90 -18.63
C THR A 419 1.30 1.16 -17.76
N CYS A 420 0.02 1.09 -18.16
CA CYS A 420 -0.98 0.37 -17.36
C CYS A 420 -0.77 -1.17 -17.36
N PRO A 421 -0.69 -1.82 -16.19
CA PRO A 421 -0.60 -3.27 -16.09
C PRO A 421 -1.97 -3.94 -16.27
N LYS A 422 -1.99 -5.26 -16.43
CA LYS A 422 -3.19 -6.07 -16.12
C LYS A 422 -3.36 -6.19 -14.61
N ILE A 423 -4.59 -6.10 -14.10
CA ILE A 423 -4.85 -6.03 -12.67
C ILE A 423 -5.83 -7.11 -12.24
N MET A 424 -5.44 -7.86 -11.22
CA MET A 424 -6.23 -8.87 -10.53
C MET A 424 -6.42 -8.45 -9.07
N ASP A 425 -7.42 -7.60 -8.82
CA ASP A 425 -7.77 -7.16 -7.46
C ASP A 425 -8.62 -8.23 -6.78
N THR A 426 -8.21 -8.64 -5.59
CA THR A 426 -8.83 -9.73 -4.86
C THR A 426 -9.04 -9.36 -3.40
N ASP A 427 -10.27 -9.41 -2.91
CA ASP A 427 -10.58 -9.15 -1.50
C ASP A 427 -11.25 -10.38 -0.86
N SER A 428 -11.19 -10.49 0.46
CA SER A 428 -11.87 -11.51 1.25
C SER A 428 -13.31 -11.05 1.58
N GLY A 429 -14.01 -11.80 2.44
CA GLY A 429 -15.32 -11.38 2.95
C GLY A 429 -15.24 -10.21 3.96
N ASN A 430 -14.04 -9.87 4.45
CA ASN A 430 -13.83 -8.84 5.47
C ASN A 430 -13.74 -7.42 4.90
N GLU A 431 -13.06 -7.23 3.78
CA GLU A 431 -12.82 -5.90 3.20
C GLU A 431 -14.09 -5.18 2.78
N PRO A 432 -15.18 -5.81 2.30
CA PRO A 432 -16.40 -5.09 2.01
C PRO A 432 -16.94 -4.28 3.21
N TYR A 433 -16.70 -4.76 4.44
CA TYR A 433 -17.11 -4.07 5.66
C TYR A 433 -16.04 -3.09 6.16
N LEU A 434 -14.75 -3.45 6.13
CA LEU A 434 -13.69 -2.66 6.76
C LEU A 434 -12.89 -1.75 5.84
N LYS A 435 -12.83 -2.09 4.55
CA LYS A 435 -12.04 -1.39 3.54
C LYS A 435 -12.90 -1.20 2.28
N PRO A 436 -13.92 -0.34 2.37
CA PRO A 436 -15.19 -0.43 1.65
C PRO A 436 -15.06 -0.73 0.15
N VAL A 437 -15.10 -2.02 -0.18
CA VAL A 437 -14.87 -2.57 -1.53
C VAL A 437 -15.89 -2.04 -2.54
N SER A 438 -17.10 -1.70 -2.11
CA SER A 438 -18.12 -1.11 -3.00
C SER A 438 -17.65 0.19 -3.65
N LEU A 439 -16.72 0.95 -3.06
CA LEU A 439 -16.14 2.15 -3.69
C LEU A 439 -15.16 1.83 -4.84
N ILE A 440 -14.74 0.58 -5.01
CA ILE A 440 -13.96 0.14 -6.17
C ILE A 440 -14.86 -0.05 -7.39
N THR A 441 -16.14 -0.40 -7.17
CA THR A 441 -17.04 -0.92 -8.21
C THR A 441 -18.32 -0.10 -8.39
N THR A 442 -18.51 0.97 -7.62
CA THR A 442 -19.66 1.87 -7.73
C THR A 442 -19.22 3.33 -7.88
N ASP A 443 -20.17 4.19 -8.27
CA ASP A 443 -19.98 5.64 -8.38
C ASP A 443 -19.81 6.34 -7.01
N GLY A 444 -20.19 5.67 -5.91
CA GLY A 444 -19.99 6.11 -4.54
C GLY A 444 -20.58 7.49 -4.24
N PRO A 445 -21.88 7.75 -4.51
CA PRO A 445 -22.48 9.05 -4.35
C PRO A 445 -22.59 9.41 -2.86
N GLY A 446 -23.04 10.64 -2.57
CA GLY A 446 -23.38 11.06 -1.21
C GLY A 446 -24.39 10.14 -0.53
N ASN A 447 -24.30 10.06 0.81
CA ASN A 447 -25.24 9.30 1.64
C ASN A 447 -26.70 9.58 1.28
N GLY A 448 -27.50 8.50 1.21
CA GLY A 448 -28.92 8.56 0.86
C GLY A 448 -29.22 8.52 -0.64
N VAL A 449 -28.18 8.43 -1.48
CA VAL A 449 -28.31 8.17 -2.92
C VAL A 449 -27.89 6.73 -3.20
N THR A 450 -28.73 5.98 -3.91
CA THR A 450 -28.38 4.63 -4.35
C THR A 450 -27.21 4.70 -5.33
N PRO A 451 -26.06 4.06 -5.02
CA PRO A 451 -24.95 3.97 -5.94
C PRO A 451 -25.32 3.22 -7.22
N THR A 452 -24.60 3.46 -8.29
CA THR A 452 -24.67 2.69 -9.53
C THR A 452 -23.38 1.90 -9.75
N ASP A 453 -23.50 0.70 -10.31
CA ASP A 453 -22.32 -0.07 -10.72
C ASP A 453 -21.59 0.63 -11.86
N ILE A 454 -20.26 0.49 -11.86
CA ILE A 454 -19.40 1.11 -12.85
C ILE A 454 -18.83 0.08 -13.81
N ALA A 455 -18.44 0.55 -14.99
CA ALA A 455 -17.70 -0.29 -15.92
C ALA A 455 -16.25 -0.44 -15.45
N LEU A 456 -15.83 -1.66 -15.13
CA LEU A 456 -14.41 -1.90 -14.84
C LEU A 456 -13.58 -1.70 -16.13
N PRO A 457 -12.39 -1.07 -16.04
CA PRO A 457 -11.47 -1.01 -17.17
C PRO A 457 -11.15 -2.39 -17.74
N ALA A 458 -10.94 -2.49 -19.06
CA ALA A 458 -10.73 -3.77 -19.72
C ALA A 458 -9.53 -4.58 -19.17
N ASN A 459 -8.52 -3.89 -18.66
CA ASN A 459 -7.31 -4.44 -18.02
C ASN A 459 -7.47 -4.73 -16.52
N VAL A 460 -8.67 -4.60 -15.95
CA VAL A 460 -8.95 -4.84 -14.53
C VAL A 460 -9.94 -6.00 -14.36
N ARG A 461 -9.70 -6.82 -13.34
CA ARG A 461 -10.65 -7.78 -12.79
C ARG A 461 -10.72 -7.64 -11.29
N VAL A 462 -11.92 -7.78 -10.75
CA VAL A 462 -12.21 -7.67 -9.30
C VAL A 462 -12.88 -8.96 -8.85
N TYR A 463 -12.38 -9.54 -7.77
CA TYR A 463 -12.95 -10.72 -7.15
C TYR A 463 -13.05 -10.57 -5.64
N THR A 464 -14.21 -10.86 -5.09
CA THR A 464 -14.39 -11.01 -3.65
C THR A 464 -14.52 -12.49 -3.33
N ILE A 465 -13.62 -13.06 -2.55
CA ILE A 465 -13.77 -14.39 -1.98
C ILE A 465 -14.66 -14.24 -0.75
N GLY A 466 -15.97 -14.25 -0.98
CA GLY A 466 -16.97 -14.02 0.06
C GLY A 466 -16.87 -15.03 1.19
N ASN A 467 -17.48 -14.71 2.32
CA ASN A 467 -17.61 -15.62 3.46
C ASN A 467 -16.28 -16.07 4.07
N SER A 468 -15.23 -15.25 3.95
CA SER A 468 -13.92 -15.48 4.56
C SER A 468 -13.51 -14.24 5.38
N GLN A 469 -12.61 -14.40 6.33
CA GLN A 469 -11.99 -13.26 7.03
C GLN A 469 -10.68 -12.81 6.35
N HIS A 470 -10.11 -11.70 6.83
CA HIS A 470 -8.91 -11.09 6.26
C HIS A 470 -7.75 -12.09 6.09
N GLY A 471 -7.45 -12.83 7.16
CA GLY A 471 -6.53 -13.96 7.17
C GLY A 471 -7.21 -15.18 7.79
N PRO A 472 -7.73 -16.13 7.00
CA PRO A 472 -8.49 -17.27 7.47
C PRO A 472 -7.77 -18.06 8.54
N GLN A 473 -8.53 -18.50 9.53
CA GLN A 473 -7.99 -19.35 10.57
C GLN A 473 -7.60 -20.71 10.01
N SER A 474 -6.51 -21.30 10.52
CA SER A 474 -5.99 -22.58 10.03
C SER A 474 -6.92 -23.78 10.28
N GLY A 475 -7.96 -23.60 11.11
CA GLY A 475 -8.98 -24.61 11.40
C GLY A 475 -10.13 -24.03 12.21
N VAL A 476 -11.19 -24.83 12.35
CA VAL A 476 -12.40 -24.46 13.09
C VAL A 476 -12.09 -24.31 14.58
N THR A 477 -12.47 -23.19 15.20
CA THR A 477 -12.47 -23.03 16.65
C THR A 477 -13.83 -22.64 17.18
N THR A 478 -14.14 -23.09 18.39
CA THR A 478 -15.39 -22.75 19.08
C THR A 478 -15.24 -21.58 20.04
N THR A 479 -14.00 -21.14 20.30
CA THR A 479 -13.68 -20.10 21.27
C THR A 479 -13.33 -18.80 20.54
N PRO A 480 -13.98 -17.68 20.89
CA PRO A 480 -13.59 -16.35 20.38
C PRO A 480 -12.15 -16.01 20.71
N SER A 481 -11.43 -15.41 19.77
CA SER A 481 -10.05 -15.00 19.95
C SER A 481 -9.93 -13.59 20.54
N GLY A 482 -9.06 -13.43 21.55
CA GLY A 482 -8.62 -12.12 22.02
C GLY A 482 -9.77 -11.21 22.47
N VAL A 483 -10.02 -10.14 21.71
CA VAL A 483 -11.03 -9.13 22.02
C VAL A 483 -12.35 -9.33 21.27
N CYS A 484 -12.52 -10.40 20.49
CA CYS A 484 -13.72 -10.62 19.67
C CYS A 484 -14.83 -11.38 20.41
N GLN A 485 -16.08 -11.18 19.98
CA GLN A 485 -17.26 -11.93 20.39
C GLN A 485 -17.38 -13.26 19.63
N GLN A 486 -17.05 -13.27 18.34
CA GLN A 486 -17.14 -14.44 17.46
C GLN A 486 -15.80 -15.21 17.38
N PRO A 487 -15.82 -16.54 17.19
CA PRO A 487 -14.64 -17.30 16.76
C PRO A 487 -14.21 -16.87 15.36
N GLY A 488 -12.93 -17.03 15.04
CA GLY A 488 -12.42 -16.66 13.73
C GLY A 488 -12.88 -17.63 12.64
N ASN A 489 -13.20 -17.05 11.48
CA ASN A 489 -13.64 -17.77 10.30
C ASN A 489 -12.48 -18.56 9.64
N PRO A 490 -12.60 -19.90 9.51
CA PRO A 490 -11.58 -20.75 8.89
C PRO A 490 -11.71 -20.90 7.37
N ASN A 491 -12.73 -20.32 6.74
CA ASN A 491 -13.01 -20.52 5.32
C ASN A 491 -11.87 -19.97 4.44
N PRO A 492 -11.19 -20.80 3.63
CA PRO A 492 -9.94 -20.43 3.00
C PRO A 492 -10.14 -19.64 1.69
N TRP A 493 -9.46 -18.50 1.56
CA TRP A 493 -9.34 -17.81 0.27
C TRP A 493 -8.09 -18.19 -0.53
N ALA A 494 -7.06 -18.77 0.12
CA ALA A 494 -5.75 -19.03 -0.50
C ALA A 494 -5.82 -19.85 -1.81
N PRO A 495 -6.61 -20.94 -1.93
CA PRO A 495 -6.71 -21.70 -3.18
C PRO A 495 -7.18 -20.85 -4.38
N HIS A 496 -8.16 -19.97 -4.15
CA HIS A 496 -8.75 -19.11 -5.19
C HIS A 496 -7.76 -18.03 -5.63
N VAL A 497 -7.10 -17.39 -4.66
CA VAL A 497 -6.07 -16.39 -4.91
C VAL A 497 -4.90 -16.97 -5.70
N ARG A 498 -4.47 -18.20 -5.40
CA ARG A 498 -3.43 -18.90 -6.17
C ARG A 498 -3.84 -19.11 -7.62
N ALA A 499 -5.05 -19.63 -7.83
CA ALA A 499 -5.58 -19.87 -9.17
C ALA A 499 -5.69 -18.57 -9.97
N LEU A 500 -6.21 -17.49 -9.35
CA LEU A 500 -6.31 -16.17 -9.97
C LEU A 500 -4.94 -15.54 -10.24
N GLY A 501 -3.93 -15.79 -9.40
CA GLY A 501 -2.55 -15.38 -9.66
C GLY A 501 -1.95 -16.05 -10.90
N ILE A 502 -2.23 -17.34 -11.11
CA ILE A 502 -1.85 -18.02 -12.36
C ILE A 502 -2.65 -17.51 -13.55
N ALA A 503 -3.94 -17.22 -13.38
CA ALA A 503 -4.75 -16.62 -14.44
C ALA A 503 -4.27 -15.20 -14.81
N LEU A 504 -3.75 -14.43 -13.86
CA LEU A 504 -3.09 -13.15 -14.16
C LEU A 504 -1.83 -13.35 -15.00
N ASP A 505 -1.00 -14.33 -14.67
CA ASP A 505 0.17 -14.68 -15.48
C ASP A 505 -0.22 -15.04 -16.92
N ASP A 506 -1.19 -15.94 -17.10
CA ASP A 506 -1.65 -16.35 -18.42
C ASP A 506 -2.26 -15.16 -19.20
N TRP A 507 -2.93 -14.24 -18.51
CA TRP A 507 -3.46 -13.02 -19.12
C TRP A 507 -2.37 -12.08 -19.61
N VAL A 508 -1.33 -11.88 -18.81
CA VAL A 508 -0.20 -11.01 -19.14
C VAL A 508 0.65 -11.61 -20.26
N THR A 509 0.97 -12.90 -20.16
CA THR A 509 2.03 -13.51 -20.96
C THR A 509 1.53 -14.30 -22.17
N ALA A 510 0.28 -14.78 -22.14
CA ALA A 510 -0.34 -15.52 -23.23
C ALA A 510 -1.60 -14.85 -23.80
N GLY A 511 -2.01 -13.71 -23.24
CA GLY A 511 -3.23 -13.00 -23.67
C GLY A 511 -4.53 -13.75 -23.33
N ILE A 512 -4.47 -14.77 -22.47
CA ILE A 512 -5.63 -15.58 -22.10
C ILE A 512 -6.40 -14.83 -21.01
N ALA A 513 -7.57 -14.30 -21.35
CA ALA A 513 -8.38 -13.57 -20.37
C ALA A 513 -8.76 -14.47 -19.18
N PRO A 514 -8.65 -13.97 -17.93
CA PRO A 514 -9.15 -14.68 -16.76
C PRO A 514 -10.69 -14.76 -16.82
N PRO A 515 -11.32 -15.51 -15.90
CA PRO A 515 -12.76 -15.46 -15.73
C PRO A 515 -13.30 -14.01 -15.63
N THR A 516 -14.59 -13.86 -15.86
CA THR A 516 -15.26 -12.59 -15.56
C THR A 516 -15.23 -12.33 -14.06
N SER A 517 -15.08 -11.05 -13.67
CA SER A 517 -15.12 -10.59 -12.28
C SER A 517 -16.29 -11.19 -11.48
N ARG A 518 -16.09 -11.40 -10.18
CA ARG A 518 -17.11 -11.91 -9.25
C ARG A 518 -17.05 -11.12 -7.94
N TYR A 519 -17.97 -10.19 -7.78
CA TYR A 519 -18.13 -9.33 -6.61
C TYR A 519 -19.62 -9.00 -6.43
N ALA A 520 -20.00 -8.39 -5.31
CA ALA A 520 -21.38 -7.94 -5.09
C ALA A 520 -21.71 -6.71 -5.95
N ARG A 521 -22.91 -6.65 -6.53
CA ARG A 521 -23.32 -5.57 -7.43
C ARG A 521 -24.66 -4.96 -7.06
N VAL A 522 -24.90 -3.74 -7.52
CA VAL A 522 -26.18 -3.06 -7.33
C VAL A 522 -27.22 -3.60 -8.31
N ASP A 523 -26.85 -3.78 -9.57
CA ASP A 523 -27.75 -4.15 -10.67
C ASP A 523 -28.38 -5.54 -10.54
N ASP A 524 -27.67 -6.48 -9.91
CA ASP A 524 -28.16 -7.83 -9.58
C ASP A 524 -28.73 -7.93 -8.15
N GLY A 525 -28.78 -6.82 -7.41
CA GLY A 525 -29.35 -6.75 -6.08
C GLY A 525 -28.56 -7.51 -5.01
N THR A 526 -27.26 -7.77 -5.21
CA THR A 526 -26.41 -8.45 -4.23
C THR A 526 -25.61 -7.51 -3.31
N LEU A 527 -25.59 -6.21 -3.58
CA LEU A 527 -25.21 -5.15 -2.65
C LEU A 527 -26.45 -4.57 -1.95
N ALA A 528 -26.30 -4.25 -0.66
CA ALA A 528 -27.34 -3.59 0.14
C ALA A 528 -26.74 -2.70 1.23
N HIS A 529 -27.57 -1.85 1.83
CA HIS A 529 -27.20 -1.23 3.09
C HIS A 529 -27.08 -2.30 4.19
N SER A 530 -26.15 -2.09 5.12
CA SER A 530 -25.99 -3.00 6.26
C SER A 530 -27.15 -2.88 7.26
N LEU A 531 -27.85 -1.74 7.29
CA LEU A 531 -29.05 -1.54 8.10
C LEU A 531 -30.21 -1.02 7.23
N PRO A 532 -31.46 -1.42 7.54
CA PRO A 532 -31.86 -2.35 8.60
C PRO A 532 -31.42 -3.81 8.31
N GLN A 533 -31.26 -4.64 9.35
CA GLN A 533 -30.81 -6.03 9.22
C GLN A 533 -31.62 -6.85 8.19
N SER A 534 -32.91 -6.56 8.07
CA SER A 534 -33.81 -7.17 7.09
C SER A 534 -33.48 -6.83 5.64
N GLU A 535 -32.89 -5.65 5.38
CA GLU A 535 -32.46 -5.25 4.04
C GLU A 535 -31.24 -6.07 3.61
N LEU A 536 -30.24 -6.20 4.49
CA LEU A 536 -29.06 -7.03 4.21
C LEU A 536 -29.43 -8.51 4.04
N GLY A 537 -30.43 -8.97 4.82
CA GLY A 537 -30.86 -10.36 4.86
C GLY A 537 -30.13 -11.21 5.91
N PHE A 538 -29.45 -10.59 6.88
CA PHE A 538 -28.73 -11.34 7.92
C PHE A 538 -29.73 -11.95 8.92
N PRO A 539 -29.71 -13.28 9.16
CA PRO A 539 -30.70 -13.94 10.00
C PRO A 539 -30.52 -13.60 11.48
N VAL A 540 -31.56 -13.83 12.27
CA VAL A 540 -31.47 -13.80 13.73
C VAL A 540 -30.85 -15.12 14.19
N ILE A 541 -29.57 -15.09 14.58
CA ILE A 541 -28.85 -16.26 15.08
C ILE A 541 -28.78 -16.18 16.62
N PRO A 542 -29.22 -17.21 17.37
CA PRO A 542 -29.14 -17.19 18.83
C PRO A 542 -27.72 -16.93 19.34
N GLY A 543 -27.57 -15.92 20.19
CA GLY A 543 -26.28 -15.57 20.79
C GLY A 543 -25.34 -14.74 19.90
N VAL A 544 -25.76 -14.36 18.69
CA VAL A 544 -24.97 -13.49 17.80
C VAL A 544 -25.55 -12.09 17.80
N THR A 545 -24.72 -11.12 18.16
CA THR A 545 -25.05 -9.69 18.04
C THR A 545 -24.81 -9.22 16.61
N TYR A 546 -25.82 -8.59 16.00
CA TYR A 546 -25.70 -7.92 14.71
C TYR A 546 -25.91 -6.42 14.88
N THR A 547 -24.93 -5.63 14.48
CA THR A 547 -24.98 -4.16 14.55
C THR A 547 -25.08 -3.49 13.18
N GLY A 548 -24.91 -4.24 12.09
CA GLY A 548 -24.79 -3.69 10.74
C GLY A 548 -23.57 -2.78 10.56
N TRP A 549 -22.53 -2.98 11.36
CA TRP A 549 -21.35 -2.12 11.37
C TRP A 549 -20.57 -2.21 10.04
N TYR A 550 -20.05 -1.07 9.57
CA TYR A 550 -19.09 -0.96 8.47
C TYR A 550 -18.18 0.26 8.70
N ASN A 551 -17.09 0.36 7.92
CA ASN A 551 -16.20 1.52 7.90
C ASN A 551 -16.77 2.62 7.00
N PRO A 552 -17.24 3.77 7.55
CA PRO A 552 -17.68 4.89 6.73
C PRO A 552 -16.47 5.54 6.06
N VAL A 553 -16.71 6.22 4.96
CA VAL A 553 -15.68 7.01 4.28
C VAL A 553 -16.27 8.36 3.94
N ASP A 554 -15.51 9.40 4.23
CA ASP A 554 -15.89 10.79 4.06
C ASP A 554 -14.87 11.51 3.19
N GLU A 555 -15.31 12.58 2.53
CA GLU A 555 -14.38 13.61 2.07
C GLU A 555 -13.75 14.30 3.29
N LEU A 556 -12.43 14.51 3.26
CA LEU A 556 -11.68 14.99 4.41
C LEU A 556 -11.19 16.42 4.19
N ASN A 557 -11.31 17.26 5.22
CA ASN A 557 -10.62 18.53 5.29
C ASN A 557 -9.14 18.31 5.63
N MET A 558 -8.29 18.33 4.60
CA MET A 558 -6.83 18.16 4.73
C MET A 558 -6.07 19.43 5.16
N SER A 559 -6.77 20.55 5.45
CA SER A 559 -6.14 21.77 5.97
C SER A 559 -5.93 21.77 7.49
N VAL A 560 -6.46 20.76 8.18
CA VAL A 560 -6.35 20.58 9.63
C VAL A 560 -5.79 19.19 9.94
N LEU A 561 -5.19 19.03 11.12
CA LEU A 561 -4.78 17.71 11.62
C LEU A 561 -5.38 17.44 13.00
N PRO A 562 -6.05 16.30 13.23
CA PRO A 562 -6.31 15.23 12.25
C PRO A 562 -7.19 15.71 11.08
N ASN A 563 -7.07 15.03 9.93
CA ASN A 563 -7.93 15.31 8.79
C ASN A 563 -9.37 14.95 9.19
N MET A 564 -10.26 15.93 9.23
CA MET A 564 -11.63 15.73 9.72
C MET A 564 -12.61 15.54 8.56
N PRO A 565 -13.63 14.68 8.69
CA PRO A 565 -14.75 14.61 7.75
C PRO A 565 -15.39 15.97 7.47
N ILE A 566 -15.67 16.24 6.20
CA ILE A 566 -16.46 17.42 5.80
C ILE A 566 -17.95 17.09 6.00
N PRO A 567 -18.70 17.86 6.80
CA PRO A 567 -20.10 17.58 7.07
C PRO A 567 -20.94 17.43 5.79
N GLY A 568 -21.69 16.32 5.71
CA GLY A 568 -22.57 16.03 4.57
C GLY A 568 -21.88 15.44 3.34
N GLN A 569 -20.56 15.20 3.39
CA GLN A 569 -19.80 14.64 2.27
C GLN A 569 -19.32 13.21 2.56
N SER A 570 -20.27 12.35 2.91
CA SER A 570 -20.03 10.92 3.19
C SER A 570 -20.37 10.09 1.96
N TYR A 571 -19.47 9.19 1.56
CA TYR A 571 -19.69 8.25 0.47
C TYR A 571 -20.67 7.15 0.91
N THR A 572 -21.60 6.78 0.03
CA THR A 572 -22.51 5.65 0.29
C THR A 572 -21.74 4.34 0.18
N ILE A 573 -21.65 3.62 1.31
CA ILE A 573 -21.04 2.29 1.38
C ILE A 573 -22.13 1.22 1.40
N LEU A 574 -22.01 0.25 0.50
CA LEU A 574 -22.83 -0.95 0.49
C LEU A 574 -21.99 -2.19 0.79
N VAL A 575 -22.62 -3.22 1.36
CA VAL A 575 -21.99 -4.50 1.71
C VAL A 575 -22.76 -5.68 1.08
N PRO A 576 -22.15 -6.87 0.94
CA PRO A 576 -22.79 -8.02 0.30
C PRO A 576 -23.98 -8.57 1.09
N LYS A 577 -25.13 -8.75 0.43
CA LYS A 577 -26.32 -9.40 1.00
C LYS A 577 -26.05 -10.84 1.42
N THR A 578 -26.83 -11.33 2.38
CA THR A 578 -26.71 -12.69 2.90
C THR A 578 -27.94 -13.54 2.64
N ASP A 579 -27.76 -14.86 2.63
CA ASP A 579 -28.84 -15.85 2.61
C ASP A 579 -29.40 -16.11 4.02
N SER A 580 -30.34 -17.06 4.12
CA SER A 580 -30.97 -17.46 5.38
C SER A 580 -30.01 -18.06 6.40
N ASP A 581 -28.81 -18.47 5.99
CA ASP A 581 -27.76 -19.00 6.85
C ASP A 581 -26.74 -17.91 7.25
N GLY A 582 -26.96 -16.67 6.82
CA GLY A 582 -26.10 -15.52 7.11
C GLY A 582 -24.83 -15.47 6.26
N ASN A 583 -24.76 -16.26 5.18
CA ASN A 583 -23.63 -16.30 4.26
C ASN A 583 -23.86 -15.34 3.09
N SER A 584 -22.83 -14.57 2.70
CA SER A 584 -22.87 -13.73 1.51
C SER A 584 -23.24 -14.52 0.26
N ILE A 585 -24.19 -14.00 -0.51
CA ILE A 585 -24.72 -14.64 -1.73
C ILE A 585 -23.93 -14.32 -3.01
N SER A 586 -22.96 -13.41 -2.92
CA SER A 586 -22.16 -12.93 -4.04
C SER A 586 -20.67 -13.26 -3.89
N GLY A 587 -19.90 -12.87 -4.91
CA GLY A 587 -18.47 -13.19 -4.99
C GLY A 587 -18.21 -14.67 -5.31
N ILE A 588 -16.97 -15.10 -5.08
CA ILE A 588 -16.56 -16.49 -5.15
C ILE A 588 -17.00 -17.18 -3.85
N ARG A 589 -17.95 -18.11 -3.97
CA ARG A 589 -18.41 -18.96 -2.86
C ARG A 589 -17.59 -20.25 -2.84
N THR A 590 -16.83 -20.46 -1.77
CA THR A 590 -15.99 -21.65 -1.54
C THR A 590 -16.85 -22.91 -1.41
N PRO A 591 -16.28 -24.13 -1.56
CA PRO A 591 -17.03 -25.37 -1.35
C PRO A 591 -17.75 -25.44 0.01
N ASP A 592 -17.10 -24.96 1.08
CA ASP A 592 -17.67 -24.93 2.44
C ASP A 592 -18.92 -24.04 2.56
N VAL A 593 -19.11 -23.11 1.63
CA VAL A 593 -20.24 -22.17 1.60
C VAL A 593 -21.32 -22.59 0.62
N GLN A 594 -20.99 -23.42 -0.38
CA GLN A 594 -22.00 -23.96 -1.30
C GLN A 594 -22.92 -24.97 -0.61
N VAL A 595 -22.44 -25.63 0.44
CA VAL A 595 -23.23 -26.50 1.33
C VAL A 595 -22.91 -26.14 2.78
N PRO A 596 -23.40 -24.97 3.25
CA PRO A 596 -22.95 -24.41 4.52
C PRO A 596 -23.44 -25.25 5.70
N ILE A 597 -22.54 -25.52 6.65
CA ILE A 597 -22.87 -26.12 7.96
C ILE A 597 -22.85 -25.08 9.09
N ALA A 598 -22.51 -23.83 8.77
CA ALA A 598 -22.37 -22.71 9.68
C ALA A 598 -22.55 -21.38 8.93
N THR A 599 -22.63 -20.29 9.70
CA THR A 599 -22.49 -18.92 9.20
C THR A 599 -21.01 -18.55 9.16
N TYR A 600 -20.53 -18.12 8.01
CA TYR A 600 -19.14 -17.73 7.76
C TYR A 600 -19.08 -16.22 7.52
N THR A 601 -19.07 -15.43 8.59
CA THR A 601 -19.02 -13.98 8.50
C THR A 601 -17.65 -13.49 8.02
N GLY A 602 -17.65 -12.32 7.39
CA GLY A 602 -16.41 -11.57 7.12
C GLY A 602 -16.08 -10.56 8.22
N TRP A 603 -16.96 -10.41 9.22
CA TRP A 603 -16.88 -9.41 10.27
C TRP A 603 -17.13 -10.07 11.61
N ALA A 604 -16.49 -9.54 12.64
CA ALA A 604 -16.74 -9.87 14.03
C ALA A 604 -16.86 -8.58 14.84
N LEU A 605 -17.46 -8.67 16.02
CA LEU A 605 -17.62 -7.57 16.95
C LEU A 605 -16.72 -7.75 18.16
N ARG A 606 -16.32 -6.65 18.79
CA ARG A 606 -15.50 -6.68 20.01
C ARG A 606 -16.36 -6.98 21.23
N ARG A 607 -15.83 -7.74 22.20
CA ARG A 607 -16.53 -8.10 23.45
C ARG A 607 -16.23 -7.10 24.56
N ALA A 608 -17.09 -7.00 25.56
CA ALA A 608 -16.76 -6.27 26.78
C ALA A 608 -15.56 -6.92 27.51
N PRO A 609 -14.66 -6.13 28.16
CA PRO A 609 -14.64 -4.67 28.28
C PRO A 609 -13.72 -4.00 27.24
N PHE A 610 -13.80 -4.40 25.96
CA PHE A 610 -12.90 -3.94 24.89
C PHE A 610 -13.67 -3.21 23.79
N ALA A 611 -14.26 -2.05 24.07
CA ALA A 611 -15.09 -1.30 23.13
C ALA A 611 -16.20 -2.17 22.54
N ALA A 612 -17.03 -2.72 23.43
CA ALA A 612 -18.02 -3.73 23.05
C ALA A 612 -18.89 -3.27 21.86
N ASN A 613 -19.06 -4.16 20.88
CA ASN A 613 -19.85 -3.96 19.65
C ASN A 613 -19.22 -3.07 18.56
N GLU A 614 -17.99 -2.60 18.73
CA GLU A 614 -17.16 -2.08 17.61
C GLU A 614 -16.60 -3.22 16.76
N ASP A 615 -16.00 -2.92 15.60
CA ASP A 615 -15.41 -3.97 14.75
C ASP A 615 -14.24 -4.68 15.41
N CYS A 616 -14.20 -6.00 15.26
CA CYS A 616 -13.05 -6.80 15.70
C CYS A 616 -11.96 -6.91 14.64
N ALA A 617 -11.68 -5.81 13.94
CA ALA A 617 -10.58 -5.69 13.00
C ALA A 617 -10.59 -6.84 11.97
N LEU A 618 -9.47 -7.55 11.87
CA LEU A 618 -9.23 -8.53 10.80
C LEU A 618 -9.96 -9.87 11.01
N THR A 619 -10.72 -10.00 12.09
CA THR A 619 -11.48 -11.22 12.43
C THR A 619 -12.87 -11.16 11.83
N GLY A 620 -13.30 -12.29 11.27
CA GLY A 620 -14.61 -12.47 10.65
C GLY A 620 -15.28 -13.72 11.13
#